data_AF-A0A2V9UJZ5-F1
#
_entry.id   AF-A0A2V9UJZ5-F1
#
_cell.length_a   1.000
_cell.length_b   1.000
_cell.length_c   1.000
_cell.angle_alpha   90.00
_cell.angle_beta   90.00
_cell.angle_gamma   90.00
#
_symmetry.space_group_name_H-M   'P 1'
#
loop_
_entity.id
_entity.type
_entity.pdbx_description
1 polymer ?
#
loop_
_entity_poly.entity_id
_entity_poly.type
_entity_poly.pdbx_seq_one_letter_code
_entity_poly.pdbx_strand_id
1 'polypeptide(L)'
;MGRSVQNYPERQHVRPALQLLLADQLHRWADSRGLIRASDGNLYGVTFAGGPNGVIFRMSPRGTLTTLHNFCSQANCADGVEPNGIIQATNGNFYGVTFAGGGSTSRGTIFKMTMTGTFTTLYTICAQGGSVCPDGAYPAVLFQAADGNLLWDNEFRRDQ
;
A
#
# COMPACT_ATOMS: atom_id res chain seq x y z
N MET A 1 19.60 -69.89 -8.37
CA MET A 1 18.16 -69.62 -8.54
C MET A 1 17.90 -68.15 -8.20
N GLY A 2 17.57 -67.31 -9.20
CA GLY A 2 17.03 -65.93 -9.08
C GLY A 2 17.95 -64.86 -8.48
N ARG A 3 18.09 -63.61 -8.97
CA ARG A 3 17.29 -62.80 -9.90
C ARG A 3 18.17 -61.72 -10.57
N SER A 4 17.93 -61.56 -11.88
CA SER A 4 18.05 -60.39 -12.79
C SER A 4 18.99 -59.21 -12.49
N VAL A 5 19.90 -58.99 -13.45
CA VAL A 5 20.49 -57.69 -13.84
C VAL A 5 19.47 -56.94 -14.71
N GLN A 6 19.32 -55.63 -14.54
CA GLN A 6 18.83 -54.78 -15.64
C GLN A 6 19.39 -53.35 -15.53
N ASN A 7 20.13 -52.93 -16.56
CA ASN A 7 20.54 -51.56 -16.80
C ASN A 7 19.44 -50.76 -17.52
N TYR A 8 19.48 -49.44 -17.28
CA TYR A 8 18.62 -48.30 -17.62
C TYR A 8 18.09 -48.15 -19.06
N PRO A 9 17.11 -47.25 -19.25
CA PRO A 9 17.23 -46.26 -20.32
C PRO A 9 17.04 -44.80 -19.86
N GLU A 10 17.89 -43.93 -20.40
CA GLU A 10 17.68 -42.48 -20.51
C GLU A 10 16.27 -42.17 -21.04
N ARG A 11 15.60 -41.18 -20.44
CA ARG A 11 14.46 -40.51 -21.07
C ARG A 11 14.68 -39.00 -21.09
N GLN A 12 14.55 -38.49 -22.29
CA GLN A 12 14.84 -37.14 -22.75
C GLN A 12 13.91 -36.07 -22.15
N HIS A 13 14.46 -34.86 -22.06
CA HIS A 13 13.81 -33.55 -22.29
C HIS A 13 12.60 -33.18 -21.40
N VAL A 14 12.83 -32.26 -20.45
CA VAL A 14 12.29 -30.89 -20.57
C VAL A 14 13.27 -29.93 -19.88
N ARG A 15 13.97 -29.09 -20.66
CA ARG A 15 14.48 -27.81 -20.14
C ARG A 15 13.34 -26.81 -20.28
N PRO A 16 12.81 -26.18 -19.22
CA PRO A 16 12.10 -24.93 -19.43
C PRO A 16 13.15 -23.81 -19.43
N ALA A 17 13.68 -23.52 -20.61
CA ALA A 17 14.01 -22.15 -20.93
C ALA A 17 12.69 -21.52 -21.41
N LEU A 18 12.03 -20.74 -20.55
CA LEU A 18 10.99 -19.83 -21.00
C LEU A 18 11.39 -18.41 -20.61
N GLN A 19 12.13 -17.81 -21.53
CA GLN A 19 12.07 -16.41 -21.93
C GLN A 19 11.84 -15.40 -20.79
N LEU A 20 12.94 -14.95 -20.19
CA LEU A 20 13.01 -13.68 -19.50
C LEU A 20 12.86 -12.56 -20.55
N LEU A 21 11.63 -12.19 -20.90
CA LEU A 21 11.33 -10.99 -21.67
C LEU A 21 10.23 -10.22 -20.94
N LEU A 22 10.48 -8.92 -20.74
CA LEU A 22 9.58 -7.90 -20.18
C LEU A 22 9.56 -7.77 -18.64
N ALA A 23 10.74 -7.69 -18.01
CA ALA A 23 10.87 -6.92 -16.77
C ALA A 23 10.96 -5.39 -17.03
N ASP A 24 10.73 -4.94 -18.26
CA ASP A 24 10.79 -3.53 -18.65
C ASP A 24 9.46 -2.77 -18.44
N GLN A 25 8.62 -3.28 -17.53
CA GLN A 25 7.42 -2.58 -17.03
C GLN A 25 7.43 -2.48 -15.49
N LEU A 26 8.59 -2.72 -14.86
CA LEU A 26 8.81 -2.25 -13.50
C LEU A 26 8.72 -0.72 -13.57
N HIS A 27 7.57 -0.17 -13.17
CA HIS A 27 7.48 1.23 -12.84
C HIS A 27 8.51 1.48 -11.75
N ARG A 28 9.68 1.93 -12.23
CA ARG A 28 10.73 2.73 -11.61
C ARG A 28 10.35 3.03 -10.17
N TRP A 29 11.13 2.50 -9.24
CA TRP A 29 11.07 2.77 -7.81
C TRP A 29 10.91 4.27 -7.55
N ALA A 30 9.67 4.75 -7.51
CA ALA A 30 9.34 6.07 -7.04
C ALA A 30 9.17 5.92 -5.54
N ASP A 31 10.31 5.92 -4.87
CA ASP A 31 10.44 6.14 -3.44
C ASP A 31 9.98 7.57 -3.14
N SER A 32 8.67 7.74 -3.15
CA SER A 32 7.97 8.94 -2.75
C SER A 32 6.68 8.44 -2.14
N ARG A 33 6.79 7.80 -0.96
CA ARG A 33 5.66 7.13 -0.28
C ARG A 33 4.43 8.04 -0.15
N GLY A 34 4.62 9.36 -0.15
CA GLY A 34 3.56 10.35 -0.15
C GLY A 34 3.26 11.11 -1.45
N LEU A 35 3.78 10.74 -2.63
CA LEU A 35 3.50 11.47 -3.89
C LEU A 35 3.53 10.57 -5.14
N ILE A 36 2.44 10.61 -5.92
CA ILE A 36 2.31 9.87 -7.18
C ILE A 36 1.83 10.79 -8.31
N ARG A 37 2.17 10.43 -9.55
CA ARG A 37 1.52 10.99 -10.74
C ARG A 37 0.35 10.08 -11.14
N ALA A 38 -0.87 10.59 -11.06
CA ALA A 38 -2.08 9.82 -11.36
C ALA A 38 -2.39 9.77 -12.85
N SER A 39 -3.39 8.95 -13.21
CA SER A 39 -3.83 8.70 -14.59
C SER A 39 -4.41 9.93 -15.30
N ASP A 40 -4.86 10.95 -14.56
CA ASP A 40 -5.29 12.23 -15.13
C ASP A 40 -4.13 13.21 -15.41
N GLY A 41 -2.90 12.80 -15.09
CA GLY A 41 -1.68 13.58 -15.28
C GLY A 41 -1.38 14.57 -14.16
N ASN A 42 -2.23 14.69 -13.14
CA ASN A 42 -1.95 15.50 -11.95
C ASN A 42 -1.08 14.73 -10.94
N LEU A 43 -0.45 15.46 -10.03
CA LEU A 43 0.25 14.88 -8.88
C LEU A 43 -0.71 14.76 -7.70
N TYR A 44 -0.69 13.63 -7.02
CA TYR A 44 -1.49 13.37 -5.82
C TYR A 44 -0.57 12.94 -4.70
N GLY A 45 -0.82 13.45 -3.50
CA GLY A 45 0.07 13.15 -2.39
C GLY A 45 -0.59 13.28 -1.03
N VAL A 46 0.16 12.84 -0.04
CA VAL A 46 -0.17 12.96 1.38
C VAL A 46 0.93 13.71 2.11
N THR A 47 0.55 14.49 3.11
CA THR A 47 1.51 15.17 3.98
C THR A 47 0.92 15.37 5.36
N PHE A 48 1.73 15.18 6.41
CA PHE A 48 1.33 15.50 7.78
C PHE A 48 1.24 17.01 8.02
N ALA A 49 2.07 17.82 7.35
CA ALA A 49 2.23 19.24 7.64
C ALA A 49 1.14 20.16 7.04
N GLY A 50 0.16 19.63 6.31
CA GLY A 50 -0.87 20.42 5.60
C GLY A 50 -2.16 20.67 6.39
N GLY A 51 -2.29 20.12 7.59
CA GLY A 51 -3.46 20.18 8.46
C GLY A 51 -3.16 19.55 9.82
N PRO A 52 -4.11 19.53 10.78
CA PRO A 52 -3.83 19.09 12.15
C PRO A 52 -3.22 17.69 12.26
N ASN A 53 -3.67 16.75 11.43
CA ASN A 53 -3.23 15.36 11.41
C ASN A 53 -2.80 14.89 10.00
N GLY A 54 -2.65 15.83 9.08
CA GLY A 54 -2.30 15.62 7.68
C GLY A 54 -3.45 15.84 6.69
N VAL A 55 -3.09 15.82 5.41
CA VAL A 55 -4.00 16.04 4.28
C VAL A 55 -3.68 15.12 3.11
N ILE A 56 -4.69 14.88 2.28
CA ILE A 56 -4.52 14.40 0.91
C ILE A 56 -4.69 15.59 -0.02
N PHE A 57 -3.75 15.79 -0.93
CA PHE A 57 -3.76 16.90 -1.89
C PHE A 57 -3.62 16.41 -3.33
N ARG A 58 -4.06 17.26 -4.25
CA ARG A 58 -3.81 17.18 -5.68
C ARG A 58 -3.09 18.45 -6.13
N MET A 59 -2.11 18.33 -7.00
CA MET A 59 -1.40 19.44 -7.61
C MET A 59 -1.41 19.30 -9.13
N SER A 60 -1.83 20.36 -9.82
CA SER A 60 -1.74 20.40 -11.28
C SER A 60 -0.27 20.49 -11.73
N PRO A 61 0.09 20.04 -12.95
CA PRO A 61 1.43 20.23 -13.49
C PRO A 61 1.86 21.71 -13.58
N ARG A 62 0.90 22.63 -13.49
CA ARG A 62 1.12 24.09 -13.47
C ARG A 62 1.25 24.66 -12.04
N GLY A 63 1.26 23.80 -11.02
CA GLY A 63 1.49 24.16 -9.62
C GLY A 63 0.24 24.56 -8.83
N THR A 64 -0.98 24.36 -9.36
CA THR A 64 -2.21 24.64 -8.59
C THR A 64 -2.46 23.53 -7.58
N LEU A 65 -2.32 23.83 -6.30
CA LEU A 65 -2.59 22.90 -5.20
C LEU A 65 -4.08 22.92 -4.82
N THR A 66 -4.65 21.74 -4.56
CA THR A 66 -6.01 21.55 -4.05
C THR A 66 -5.98 20.52 -2.94
N THR A 67 -6.47 20.87 -1.75
CA THR A 67 -6.70 19.91 -0.68
C THR A 67 -7.96 19.10 -0.99
N LEU A 68 -7.84 17.78 -1.02
CA LEU A 68 -8.94 16.85 -1.28
C LEU A 68 -9.54 16.29 0.00
N HIS A 69 -8.72 16.10 1.03
CA HIS A 69 -9.15 15.57 2.32
C HIS A 69 -8.27 16.12 3.44
N ASN A 70 -8.88 16.41 4.59
CA ASN A 70 -8.18 16.74 5.82
C ASN A 70 -8.42 15.61 6.81
N PHE A 71 -7.36 14.98 7.29
CA PHE A 71 -7.46 13.99 8.35
C PHE A 71 -7.85 14.69 9.65
N CYS A 72 -8.81 14.10 10.35
CA CYS A 72 -9.49 14.77 11.42
C CYS A 72 -8.66 14.82 12.70
N SER A 73 -8.82 15.90 13.47
CA SER A 73 -8.06 16.20 14.69
C SER A 73 -8.66 15.62 15.97
N GLN A 74 -9.83 14.98 15.90
CA GLN A 74 -10.57 14.53 17.06
C GLN A 74 -10.05 13.19 17.57
N ALA A 75 -10.05 13.00 18.89
CA ALA A 75 -9.48 11.83 19.56
C ALA A 75 -10.07 10.46 19.13
N ASN A 76 -11.27 10.44 18.54
CA ASN A 76 -11.96 9.22 18.12
C ASN A 76 -12.17 9.17 16.61
N CYS A 77 -11.28 9.79 15.84
CA CYS A 77 -11.42 9.76 14.39
C CYS A 77 -11.03 8.42 13.79
N ALA A 78 -11.89 7.94 12.91
CA ALA A 78 -11.74 6.67 12.22
C ALA A 78 -10.88 6.76 10.96
N ASP A 79 -10.48 7.96 10.51
CA ASP A 79 -9.67 8.18 9.31
C ASP A 79 -8.17 7.96 9.56
N GLY A 80 -7.69 8.24 10.77
CA GLY A 80 -6.30 8.07 11.18
C GLY A 80 -5.50 9.37 11.13
N VAL A 81 -4.19 9.27 11.39
CA VAL A 81 -3.27 10.41 11.48
C VAL A 81 -1.93 10.07 10.83
N GLU A 82 -1.19 11.08 10.40
CA GLU A 82 0.11 10.91 9.74
C GLU A 82 0.00 10.01 8.50
N PRO A 83 -0.69 10.46 7.44
CA PRO A 83 -0.78 9.69 6.21
C PRO A 83 0.61 9.51 5.59
N ASN A 84 0.99 8.26 5.32
CA ASN A 84 2.36 7.87 4.96
C ASN A 84 2.46 7.33 3.52
N GLY A 85 1.38 6.73 3.02
CA GLY A 85 1.36 6.02 1.74
C GLY A 85 0.16 6.42 0.88
N ILE A 86 0.35 6.62 -0.43
CA ILE A 86 -0.76 6.62 -1.39
C ILE A 86 -0.38 6.01 -2.74
N ILE A 87 -1.26 5.19 -3.30
CA ILE A 87 -1.19 4.62 -4.65
C ILE A 87 -2.50 4.84 -5.39
N GLN A 88 -2.47 4.90 -6.72
CA GLN A 88 -3.66 4.77 -7.54
C GLN A 88 -3.77 3.33 -8.03
N ALA A 89 -4.84 2.63 -7.65
CA ALA A 89 -5.07 1.27 -8.09
C ALA A 89 -5.63 1.23 -9.53
N THR A 90 -5.61 0.05 -10.14
CA THR A 90 -6.15 -0.20 -11.50
C THR A 90 -7.63 0.12 -11.65
N ASN A 91 -8.39 0.16 -10.56
CA ASN A 91 -9.80 0.56 -10.57
C ASN A 91 -10.00 2.10 -10.57
N GLY A 92 -8.92 2.88 -10.64
CA GLY A 92 -8.92 4.34 -10.73
C GLY A 92 -9.05 5.07 -9.38
N ASN A 93 -9.30 4.35 -8.28
CA ASN A 93 -9.32 4.95 -6.95
C ASN A 93 -7.94 4.97 -6.31
N PHE A 94 -7.77 5.90 -5.38
CA PHE A 94 -6.60 5.96 -4.53
C PHE A 94 -6.77 5.09 -3.30
N TYR A 95 -5.68 4.48 -2.88
CA TYR A 95 -5.59 3.71 -1.65
C TYR A 95 -4.35 4.15 -0.90
N GLY A 96 -4.48 4.28 0.41
CA GLY A 96 -3.41 4.78 1.23
C GLY A 96 -3.49 4.28 2.65
N VAL A 97 -2.45 4.61 3.41
CA VAL A 97 -2.31 4.22 4.81
C VAL A 97 -2.02 5.44 5.68
N THR A 98 -2.52 5.39 6.90
CA THR A 98 -2.10 6.28 7.99
C THR A 98 -1.19 5.51 8.95
N PHE A 99 -0.15 6.17 9.43
CA PHE A 99 0.81 5.56 10.34
C PHE A 99 0.16 5.23 11.69
N ALA A 100 -0.73 6.08 12.18
CA ALA A 100 -1.39 5.91 13.47
C ALA A 100 -2.87 6.30 13.43
N GLY A 101 -3.58 6.09 14.55
CA GLY A 101 -4.99 6.45 14.69
C GLY A 101 -5.93 5.40 14.11
N GLY A 102 -7.17 5.82 13.83
CA GLY A 102 -8.30 4.92 13.53
C GLY A 102 -9.15 4.57 14.77
N GLY A 103 -8.85 5.20 15.90
CA GLY A 103 -9.38 4.95 17.23
C GLY A 103 -8.32 5.31 18.29
N SER A 104 -8.72 5.42 19.56
CA SER A 104 -7.83 5.86 20.65
C SER A 104 -6.67 4.90 20.94
N THR A 105 -6.80 3.64 20.53
CA THR A 105 -5.80 2.58 20.75
C THR A 105 -5.27 1.96 19.45
N SER A 106 -5.75 2.45 18.31
CA SER A 106 -5.46 1.90 16.99
C SER A 106 -4.12 2.39 16.45
N ARG A 107 -3.50 1.58 15.59
CA ARG A 107 -2.12 1.80 15.11
C ARG A 107 -2.08 1.99 13.59
N GLY A 108 -3.04 2.74 13.06
CA GLY A 108 -3.12 3.10 11.65
C GLY A 108 -4.38 2.59 10.97
N THR A 109 -4.62 3.12 9.78
CA THR A 109 -5.78 2.79 8.94
C THR A 109 -5.35 2.52 7.51
N ILE A 110 -6.16 1.74 6.81
CA ILE A 110 -6.14 1.64 5.34
C ILE A 110 -7.37 2.39 4.84
N PHE A 111 -7.16 3.29 3.90
CA PHE A 111 -8.23 4.11 3.33
C PHE A 111 -8.30 3.99 1.81
N LYS A 112 -9.46 4.40 1.29
CA LYS A 112 -9.73 4.62 -0.13
C LYS A 112 -10.16 6.07 -0.33
N MET A 113 -9.79 6.64 -1.47
CA MET A 113 -10.28 7.93 -1.92
C MET A 113 -10.59 7.91 -3.42
N THR A 114 -11.72 8.48 -3.83
CA THR A 114 -12.01 8.69 -5.26
C THR A 114 -11.18 9.85 -5.83
N MET A 115 -11.10 9.96 -7.16
CA MET A 115 -10.41 11.08 -7.84
C MET A 115 -10.97 12.47 -7.49
N THR A 116 -12.23 12.53 -7.04
CA THR A 116 -12.93 13.75 -6.64
C THR A 116 -12.82 14.03 -5.14
N GLY A 117 -12.11 13.22 -4.37
CA GLY A 117 -11.86 13.44 -2.94
C GLY A 117 -12.85 12.76 -1.99
N THR A 118 -13.70 11.84 -2.45
CA THR A 118 -14.57 11.07 -1.54
C THR A 118 -13.72 10.05 -0.78
N PHE A 119 -13.47 10.32 0.50
CA PHE A 119 -12.65 9.50 1.40
C PHE A 119 -13.47 8.43 2.11
N THR A 120 -12.88 7.27 2.36
CA THR A 120 -13.48 6.17 3.13
C THR A 120 -12.38 5.38 3.83
N THR A 121 -12.48 5.21 5.14
CA THR A 121 -11.69 4.21 5.87
C THR A 121 -12.19 2.82 5.52
N LEU A 122 -11.30 1.94 5.06
CA LEU A 122 -11.62 0.56 4.75
C LEU A 122 -11.32 -0.38 5.91
N TYR A 123 -10.24 -0.10 6.64
CA TYR A 123 -9.75 -0.96 7.70
C TYR A 123 -9.03 -0.15 8.78
N THR A 124 -9.24 -0.53 10.03
CA THR A 124 -8.52 0.01 11.18
C THR A 124 -7.63 -1.08 11.75
N ILE A 125 -6.32 -0.83 11.78
CA ILE A 125 -5.32 -1.78 12.25
C ILE A 125 -5.19 -1.69 13.77
N CYS A 126 -5.16 -2.84 14.43
CA CYS A 126 -5.13 -2.93 15.88
C CYS A 126 -6.31 -2.20 16.54
N ALA A 127 -7.52 -2.37 15.97
CA ALA A 127 -8.72 -1.69 16.46
C ALA A 127 -9.03 -1.96 17.95
N GLN A 128 -8.66 -3.14 18.46
CA GLN A 128 -8.86 -3.51 19.87
C GLN A 128 -7.80 -2.91 20.81
N GLY A 129 -6.68 -2.42 20.27
CA GLY A 129 -5.55 -1.95 21.07
C GLY A 129 -4.78 -3.05 21.80
N GLY A 130 -3.96 -2.64 22.75
CA GLY A 130 -3.17 -3.54 23.60
C GLY A 130 -1.72 -3.72 23.15
N SER A 131 -1.02 -4.66 23.78
CA SER A 131 0.38 -5.01 23.50
C SER A 131 0.52 -5.95 22.30
N VAL A 132 -0.53 -6.69 21.95
CA VAL A 132 -0.54 -7.63 20.82
C VAL A 132 -1.61 -7.21 19.83
N CYS A 133 -1.18 -6.89 18.62
CA CYS A 133 -2.05 -6.55 17.49
C CYS A 133 -1.94 -7.66 16.44
N PRO A 134 -2.88 -8.62 16.38
CA PRO A 134 -2.77 -9.78 15.49
C PRO A 134 -2.75 -9.42 14.00
N ASP A 135 -3.32 -8.28 13.65
CA ASP A 135 -3.44 -7.73 12.30
C ASP A 135 -2.34 -6.70 11.95
N GLY A 136 -1.39 -6.48 12.86
CA GLY A 136 -0.23 -5.62 12.64
C GLY A 136 -0.32 -4.24 13.30
N ALA A 137 0.57 -3.35 12.88
CA ALA A 137 0.67 -1.97 13.38
C ALA A 137 1.52 -1.14 12.43
N TYR A 138 1.28 0.17 12.39
CA TYR A 138 2.10 1.16 11.70
C TYR A 138 2.34 0.79 10.23
N PRO A 139 1.28 0.74 9.41
CA PRO A 139 1.41 0.38 7.99
C PRO A 139 2.26 1.43 7.25
N ALA A 140 3.23 1.00 6.43
CA ALA A 140 4.19 1.91 5.80
C ALA A 140 4.02 2.01 4.27
N VAL A 141 3.76 0.90 3.59
CA VAL A 141 3.70 0.80 2.13
C VAL A 141 2.44 0.05 1.72
N LEU A 142 1.83 0.49 0.62
CA LEU A 142 0.79 -0.27 -0.08
C LEU A 142 1.27 -0.63 -1.47
N PHE A 143 1.00 -1.86 -1.89
CA PHE A 143 1.18 -2.31 -3.26
C PHE A 143 -0.05 -3.09 -3.72
N GLN A 144 -0.46 -2.86 -4.95
CA GLN A 144 -1.49 -3.68 -5.58
C GLN A 144 -0.82 -4.88 -6.21
N ALA A 145 -1.20 -6.08 -5.78
CA ALA A 145 -0.78 -7.33 -6.39
C ALA A 145 -1.45 -7.53 -7.76
N ALA A 146 -0.90 -8.44 -8.57
CA ALA A 146 -1.38 -8.72 -9.91
C ALA A 146 -2.81 -9.29 -9.95
N ASP A 147 -3.25 -9.91 -8.86
CA ASP A 147 -4.62 -10.39 -8.66
C ASP A 147 -5.61 -9.26 -8.27
N GLY A 148 -5.12 -8.04 -8.13
CA GLY A 148 -5.89 -6.87 -7.76
C GLY A 148 -5.99 -6.62 -6.25
N ASN A 149 -5.46 -7.53 -5.42
CA ASN A 149 -5.45 -7.37 -3.97
C ASN A 149 -4.50 -6.27 -3.52
N LEU A 150 -4.86 -5.59 -2.44
CA LEU A 150 -4.00 -4.60 -1.79
C LEU A 150 -3.24 -5.27 -0.66
N LEU A 151 -1.93 -5.15 -0.70
CA LEU A 151 -1.03 -5.67 0.30
C LEU A 151 -0.31 -4.51 0.96
N TRP A 152 -0.09 -4.61 2.27
CA TRP A 152 0.67 -3.63 3.03
C TRP A 152 1.79 -4.30 3.82
N ASP A 153 2.84 -3.54 4.10
CA ASP A 153 3.84 -3.89 5.10
C ASP A 153 3.60 -3.12 6.41
N ASN A 154 4.16 -3.64 7.49
CA ASN A 154 4.13 -3.04 8.82
C ASN A 154 5.54 -2.57 9.18
N GLU A 155 5.66 -1.41 9.82
CA GLU A 155 6.95 -0.97 10.35
C GLU A 155 7.27 -1.70 11.68
N PHE A 156 8.33 -2.51 11.68
CA PHE A 156 8.78 -3.20 12.88
C PHE A 156 9.62 -2.25 13.76
N ARG A 157 9.04 -1.75 14.84
CA ARG A 157 9.81 -1.05 15.89
C ARG A 157 10.70 -2.05 16.62
N ARG A 158 12.03 -1.83 16.62
CA ARG A 158 13.03 -2.66 17.31
C ARG A 158 13.29 -2.18 18.75
N ASP A 159 12.32 -1.51 19.35
CA ASP A 159 12.50 -0.75 20.58
C ASP A 159 11.26 -0.84 21.48
N GLN A 160 10.89 -2.06 21.84
CA GLN A 160 10.20 -2.41 23.09
C GLN A 160 10.90 -3.58 23.78
#